data_AF-A0A137QDK0-F1
#
_entry.id   AF-A0A137QDK0-F1
#
_cell.length_a   1.000
_cell.length_b   1.000
_cell.length_c   1.000
_cell.angle_alpha   90.00
_cell.angle_beta   90.00
_cell.angle_gamma   90.00
#
_symmetry.space_group_name_H-M   'P 1'
#
loop_
_entity.id
_entity.type
_entity.pdbx_description
1 polymer ?
#
loop_
_entity_poly.entity_id
_entity_poly.type
_entity_poly.pdbx_seq_one_letter_code
_entity_poly.pdbx_strand_id
1 'polypeptide(L)'
;MTDKPDYLTLSPASMSKRSLSPQGLPAAKRLHTLHSKPPDNHLSIVDVLYDELILTILSYLSWFDLCATQLINRNWARLAVDSELWRRQYILVFGKPRLRGARGQPGRFDGREVKPLPSRARIVDSAYKDWKWMFRISSNWRKGRCSVEELPCAAQPEIPQPLETSSNFNRHLLLTGTLTITASSQPSTGSAIYITSPTESCSVVCRSSNGIPCSIMTLTIDQSAPTLDHHRFLSFLSSGDFFCYQIQHNPLSASRQFQGTIATRRSPSHPVVQAAYHHPLLVTLSRDFTISLYNVVNEALSLTQTLSSFTSFPPVSLVLSTPSPSTYKLVLAYAIPVYPRHWTAGATELMISGVTMTANLTPRPSNPDSLHSLTSPSQSQMTVLSTRTARAVDVPFGWIDERKLRIMREQWSRKVNRVADIQTDGKWVILAPGDQLAGLGDCLASPDSAFDSSYPSPIFRTNKLDDIQMNASTASSLHSPTSLQLYRLIFPPHNSVSSSPPRLSFVRTLHGQTGPVTTLSLADGRCVSLSLNGSIWVWDLEAGTGAEVAAASLEFINGLAFGPDSEPVKGSVSFDERRLIIAQRDNVVIRRFDV
;
A
#
# COMPACT_ATOMS: atom_id res chain seq x y z
N MET A 1 87.58 -34.54 3.36
CA MET A 1 88.68 -33.56 3.53
C MET A 1 89.16 -33.20 2.14
N THR A 2 89.14 -31.89 1.86
CA THR A 2 89.83 -31.14 0.79
C THR A 2 89.50 -31.50 -0.66
N ASP A 3 89.34 -30.58 -1.59
CA ASP A 3 88.84 -29.20 -1.66
C ASP A 3 88.86 -28.88 -3.18
N LYS A 4 87.95 -27.99 -3.60
CA LYS A 4 87.80 -27.38 -4.95
C LYS A 4 89.05 -26.59 -5.41
N PRO A 5 89.07 -25.88 -6.58
CA PRO A 5 88.23 -25.90 -7.81
C PRO A 5 89.06 -25.82 -9.13
N ASP A 6 88.43 -25.83 -10.32
CA ASP A 6 88.47 -24.72 -11.30
C ASP A 6 87.92 -25.06 -12.70
N TYR A 7 87.47 -23.99 -13.38
CA TYR A 7 86.62 -23.87 -14.56
C TYR A 7 87.15 -24.51 -15.85
N LEU A 8 86.23 -25.13 -16.63
CA LEU A 8 86.34 -25.26 -18.08
C LEU A 8 84.99 -25.05 -18.80
N THR A 9 85.10 -24.35 -19.91
CA THR A 9 84.12 -23.96 -20.93
C THR A 9 83.46 -25.15 -21.65
N LEU A 10 82.26 -24.97 -22.20
CA LEU A 10 81.83 -25.44 -23.54
C LEU A 10 80.37 -25.02 -23.88
N SER A 11 80.16 -24.78 -25.18
CA SER A 11 79.00 -24.31 -25.94
C SER A 11 77.63 -24.99 -25.67
N PRO A 12 76.50 -24.31 -25.95
CA PRO A 12 75.23 -24.98 -26.20
C PRO A 12 74.86 -25.00 -27.70
N ALA A 13 74.62 -26.20 -28.22
CA ALA A 13 73.97 -26.45 -29.50
C ALA A 13 72.45 -26.67 -29.31
N SER A 14 71.70 -26.15 -30.29
CA SER A 14 70.31 -26.33 -30.70
C SER A 14 69.40 -27.36 -30.00
N MET A 15 68.18 -26.91 -29.66
CA MET A 15 66.96 -27.70 -29.89
C MET A 15 65.88 -26.86 -30.58
N SER A 16 65.28 -27.47 -31.58
CA SER A 16 64.24 -26.97 -32.50
C SER A 16 62.90 -26.67 -31.84
N LYS A 17 62.26 -25.56 -32.21
CA LYS A 17 60.80 -25.38 -32.08
C LYS A 17 60.20 -25.01 -33.44
N ARG A 18 59.24 -25.85 -33.87
CA ARG A 18 58.43 -25.70 -35.09
C ARG A 18 57.51 -24.48 -35.00
N SER A 19 57.23 -23.92 -36.16
CA SER A 19 56.42 -22.74 -36.47
C SER A 19 54.94 -22.87 -36.09
N LEU A 20 54.37 -21.80 -35.53
CA LEU A 20 52.92 -21.59 -35.45
C LEU A 20 52.48 -20.53 -36.48
N SER A 21 51.34 -20.79 -37.10
CA SER A 21 50.62 -20.04 -38.14
C SER A 21 49.98 -18.73 -37.61
N PRO A 22 49.53 -17.81 -38.50
CA PRO A 22 49.44 -16.38 -38.20
C PRO A 22 48.12 -16.01 -37.51
N GLN A 23 48.19 -15.42 -36.32
CA GLN A 23 47.10 -14.61 -35.76
C GLN A 23 47.47 -13.13 -35.88
N GLY A 24 46.53 -12.35 -36.41
CA GLY A 24 46.72 -10.94 -36.77
C GLY A 24 47.17 -10.08 -35.59
N LEU A 25 48.28 -9.38 -35.79
CA LEU A 25 48.78 -8.34 -34.89
C LEU A 25 47.70 -7.25 -34.69
N PRO A 26 47.65 -6.61 -33.51
CA PRO A 26 46.77 -5.45 -33.29
C PRO A 26 47.12 -4.33 -34.29
N ALA A 27 46.09 -3.60 -34.73
CA ALA A 27 46.19 -2.60 -35.80
C ALA A 27 47.34 -1.60 -35.56
N ALA A 28 48.17 -1.43 -36.58
CA ALA A 28 49.27 -0.46 -36.57
C ALA A 28 48.77 0.96 -36.28
N LYS A 29 49.51 1.69 -35.43
CA LYS A 29 49.34 3.14 -35.22
C LYS A 29 49.30 3.83 -36.60
N ARG A 30 48.21 4.55 -36.87
CA ARG A 30 48.04 5.34 -38.10
C ARG A 30 49.20 6.32 -38.24
N LEU A 31 49.86 6.28 -39.39
CA LEU A 31 50.82 7.29 -39.82
C LEU A 31 50.11 8.62 -40.01
N HIS A 32 50.62 9.67 -39.36
CA HIS A 32 50.23 11.05 -39.60
C HIS A 32 50.64 11.44 -41.04
N THR A 33 49.68 11.46 -41.96
CA THR A 33 49.86 12.11 -43.26
C THR A 33 49.70 13.61 -43.10
N LEU A 34 50.78 14.33 -43.40
CA LEU A 34 50.84 15.79 -43.53
C LEU A 34 49.98 16.26 -44.71
N HIS A 35 48.70 16.50 -44.44
CA HIS A 35 47.88 17.37 -45.28
C HIS A 35 47.08 18.29 -44.35
N SER A 36 47.64 19.48 -44.12
CA SER A 36 47.06 20.55 -43.32
C SER A 36 45.82 21.11 -44.01
N LYS A 37 44.66 20.50 -43.75
CA LYS A 37 43.44 21.30 -43.62
C LYS A 37 43.55 22.04 -42.28
N PRO A 38 43.22 23.34 -42.18
CA PRO A 38 43.14 23.98 -40.87
C PRO A 38 42.18 23.15 -40.02
N PRO A 39 42.50 22.84 -38.75
CA PRO A 39 41.48 22.30 -37.87
C PRO A 39 40.42 23.39 -37.80
N ASP A 40 39.20 23.11 -38.25
CA ASP A 40 38.06 23.85 -37.79
C ASP A 40 38.07 23.69 -36.26
N ASN A 41 38.68 24.66 -35.58
CA ASN A 41 38.67 24.80 -34.13
C ASN A 41 37.25 25.23 -33.73
N HIS A 42 36.26 24.38 -34.01
CA HIS A 42 35.10 24.31 -33.15
C HIS A 42 35.61 23.72 -31.84
N LEU A 43 36.23 24.56 -31.01
CA LEU A 43 36.41 24.28 -29.60
C LEU A 43 35.02 23.87 -29.11
N SER A 44 34.84 22.58 -28.91
CA SER A 44 33.60 22.10 -28.35
C SER A 44 33.50 22.80 -26.99
N ILE A 45 32.40 23.50 -26.72
CA ILE A 45 32.14 24.14 -25.41
C ILE A 45 32.48 23.17 -24.25
N VAL A 46 32.36 21.87 -24.54
CA VAL A 46 32.67 20.72 -23.70
C VAL A 46 34.13 20.64 -23.20
N ASP A 47 35.11 21.08 -23.98
CA ASP A 47 36.53 20.97 -23.60
C ASP A 47 37.05 22.22 -22.86
N VAL A 48 36.26 23.30 -22.85
CA VAL A 48 36.64 24.61 -22.29
C VAL A 48 35.97 24.88 -20.94
N LEU A 49 34.79 24.31 -20.69
CA LEU A 49 34.05 24.54 -19.46
C LEU A 49 34.51 23.63 -18.31
N TYR A 50 34.64 24.21 -17.12
CA TYR A 50 34.80 23.45 -15.88
C TYR A 50 33.54 22.63 -15.57
N ASP A 51 33.73 21.49 -14.91
CA ASP A 51 32.64 20.58 -14.51
C ASP A 51 31.51 21.30 -13.76
N GLU A 52 31.82 22.27 -12.90
CA GLU A 52 30.81 23.05 -12.16
C GLU A 52 29.93 23.90 -13.08
N LEU A 53 30.52 24.53 -14.11
CA LEU A 53 29.76 25.31 -15.08
C LEU A 53 28.85 24.40 -15.91
N ILE A 54 29.35 23.22 -16.29
CA ILE A 54 28.53 22.21 -16.97
C ILE A 54 27.37 21.76 -16.07
N LEU A 55 27.61 21.49 -14.78
CA LEU A 55 26.56 21.15 -13.82
C LEU A 55 25.53 22.28 -13.67
N THR A 56 25.95 23.54 -13.66
CA THR A 56 25.01 24.67 -13.63
C THR A 56 24.14 24.73 -14.89
N ILE A 57 24.71 24.48 -16.08
CA ILE A 57 23.95 24.40 -17.35
C ILE A 57 22.96 23.23 -17.29
N LEU A 58 23.42 22.05 -16.87
CA LEU A 58 22.60 20.86 -16.71
C LEU A 58 21.46 21.06 -15.68
N SER A 59 21.65 21.91 -14.67
CA SER A 59 20.63 22.19 -13.66
C SER A 59 19.38 22.89 -14.20
N TYR A 60 19.50 23.57 -15.35
CA TYR A 60 18.38 24.22 -16.04
C TYR A 60 17.65 23.31 -17.02
N LEU A 61 18.21 22.14 -17.34
CA LEU A 61 17.60 21.20 -18.28
C LEU A 61 16.47 20.40 -17.65
N SER A 62 15.54 19.92 -18.49
CA SER A 62 14.52 18.96 -18.06
C SER A 62 15.12 17.56 -17.88
N TRP A 63 14.44 16.69 -17.12
CA TRP A 63 14.88 15.30 -16.97
C TRP A 63 14.93 14.52 -18.31
N PHE A 64 14.16 14.93 -19.32
CA PHE A 64 14.19 14.34 -20.65
C PHE A 64 15.48 14.72 -21.37
N ASP A 65 15.82 16.01 -21.35
CA ASP A 65 17.05 16.52 -21.97
C ASP A 65 18.30 15.99 -21.25
N LEU A 66 18.26 15.85 -19.91
CA LEU A 66 19.34 15.23 -19.12
C LEU A 66 19.60 13.77 -19.51
N CYS A 67 18.59 13.04 -19.99
CA CYS A 67 18.79 11.70 -20.54
C CYS A 67 19.37 11.76 -21.95
N ALA A 68 18.97 12.74 -22.77
CA ALA A 68 19.53 12.92 -24.10
C ALA A 68 21.01 13.35 -24.06
N THR A 69 21.41 14.19 -23.10
CA THR A 69 22.80 14.64 -22.95
C THR A 69 23.76 13.51 -22.57
N GLN A 70 23.26 12.42 -21.96
CA GLN A 70 24.07 11.23 -21.67
C GLN A 70 24.57 10.53 -22.93
N LEU A 71 23.94 10.75 -24.09
CA LEU A 71 24.33 10.13 -25.36
C LEU A 71 25.41 10.92 -26.11
N ILE A 72 25.73 12.14 -25.68
CA ILE A 72 26.60 13.06 -26.43
C ILE A 72 28.07 12.74 -26.19
N ASN A 73 28.52 12.63 -24.94
CA ASN A 73 29.92 12.40 -24.56
C ASN A 73 29.99 11.67 -23.21
N ARG A 74 31.07 10.91 -22.96
CA ARG A 74 31.38 10.27 -21.67
C ARG A 74 31.44 11.26 -20.50
N ASN A 75 32.02 12.45 -20.69
CA ASN A 75 32.07 13.45 -19.60
C ASN A 75 30.67 13.96 -19.24
N TRP A 76 29.86 14.28 -20.25
CA TRP A 76 28.45 14.69 -20.06
C TRP A 76 27.61 13.56 -19.48
N ALA A 77 27.84 12.31 -19.90
CA ALA A 77 27.17 11.15 -19.32
C ALA A 77 27.48 10.98 -17.83
N ARG A 78 28.73 11.21 -17.41
CA ARG A 78 29.13 11.18 -16.00
C ARG A 78 28.44 12.30 -15.21
N LEU A 79 28.51 13.54 -15.69
CA LEU A 79 27.96 14.71 -14.99
C LEU A 79 26.43 14.72 -14.96
N ALA A 80 25.76 14.25 -16.02
CA ALA A 80 24.30 14.14 -16.08
C ALA A 80 23.72 13.05 -15.15
N VAL A 81 24.55 12.17 -14.59
CA VAL A 81 24.16 11.16 -13.59
C VAL A 81 24.31 11.68 -12.16
N ASP A 82 24.78 12.91 -11.97
CA ASP A 82 25.00 13.47 -10.64
C ASP A 82 23.76 13.44 -9.74
N SER A 83 23.99 13.09 -8.48
CA SER A 83 22.95 12.83 -7.49
C SER A 83 22.13 14.06 -7.13
N GLU A 84 22.74 15.25 -7.06
CA GLU A 84 22.07 16.49 -6.67
C GLU A 84 21.22 17.07 -7.81
N LEU A 85 21.64 16.91 -9.07
CA LEU A 85 20.81 17.22 -10.23
C LEU A 85 19.50 16.41 -10.21
N TRP A 86 19.61 15.09 -10.03
CA TRP A 86 18.44 14.22 -9.97
C TRP A 86 17.59 14.45 -8.71
N ARG A 87 18.21 14.81 -7.58
CA ARG A 87 17.49 15.21 -6.37
C ARG A 87 16.62 16.43 -6.61
N ARG A 88 17.18 17.48 -7.23
CA ARG A 88 16.44 18.71 -7.56
C ARG A 88 15.27 18.40 -8.49
N GLN A 89 15.53 17.68 -9.58
CA GLN A 89 14.48 17.27 -10.53
C GLN A 89 13.38 16.44 -9.86
N TYR A 90 13.77 15.51 -9.00
CA TYR A 90 12.83 14.69 -8.24
C TYR A 90 11.93 15.51 -7.32
N ILE A 91 12.51 16.41 -6.53
CA ILE A 91 11.75 17.28 -5.62
C ILE A 91 10.84 18.23 -6.41
N LEU A 92 11.29 18.77 -7.55
CA LEU A 92 10.47 19.62 -8.40
C LEU A 92 9.24 18.87 -8.97
N VAL A 93 9.42 17.61 -9.40
CA VAL A 93 8.36 16.84 -10.08
C VAL A 93 7.42 16.10 -9.11
N PHE A 94 7.93 15.68 -7.96
CA PHE A 94 7.20 14.83 -6.99
C PHE A 94 6.97 15.49 -5.62
N GLY A 95 7.58 16.65 -5.36
CA GLY A 95 7.36 17.50 -4.18
C GLY A 95 7.95 16.98 -2.86
N LYS A 96 8.02 15.66 -2.65
CA LYS A 96 8.52 15.03 -1.42
C LYS A 96 9.87 14.36 -1.67
N PRO A 97 10.86 14.44 -0.75
CA PRO A 97 12.18 13.81 -0.90
C PRO A 97 12.17 12.29 -0.60
N ARG A 98 11.03 11.61 -0.79
CA ARG A 98 10.85 10.19 -0.48
C ARG A 98 9.91 9.51 -1.44
N LEU A 99 10.06 8.20 -1.61
CA LEU A 99 9.11 7.40 -2.38
C LEU A 99 7.78 7.28 -1.62
N ARG A 100 6.68 7.27 -2.36
CA ARG A 100 5.34 7.03 -1.82
C ARG A 100 5.12 5.53 -1.66
N GLY A 101 4.32 5.14 -0.67
CA GLY A 101 4.08 3.75 -0.28
C GLY A 101 4.94 3.25 0.89
N ALA A 102 5.85 4.09 1.41
CA ALA A 102 6.75 3.71 2.50
C ALA A 102 6.18 3.95 3.93
N ARG A 103 5.02 4.61 4.08
CA ARG A 103 4.36 4.82 5.39
C ARG A 103 3.23 3.80 5.57
N GLY A 104 3.23 3.11 6.71
CA GLY A 104 2.22 2.12 7.10
C GLY A 104 2.75 0.68 7.23
N GLN A 105 4.01 0.45 6.84
CA GLN A 105 4.72 -0.81 7.03
C GLN A 105 6.01 -0.56 7.83
N PRO A 106 6.46 -1.52 8.65
CA PRO A 106 7.73 -1.40 9.35
C PRO A 106 8.87 -1.19 8.35
N GLY A 107 9.78 -0.27 8.70
CA GLY A 107 10.90 0.15 7.85
C GLY A 107 11.76 -1.03 7.38
N ARG A 108 12.33 -0.91 6.17
CA ARG A 108 13.31 -1.87 5.63
C ARG A 108 14.61 -1.84 6.45
N PHE A 109 15.22 -3.02 6.64
CA PHE A 109 16.53 -3.22 7.26
C PHE A 109 17.74 -2.79 6.41
N ASP A 110 17.56 -2.33 5.16
CA ASP A 110 18.66 -2.03 4.23
C ASP A 110 19.37 -0.68 4.49
N GLY A 111 19.22 -0.09 5.69
CA GLY A 111 19.79 1.22 6.05
C GLY A 111 19.24 2.42 5.25
N ARG A 112 18.47 2.19 4.18
CA ARG A 112 17.83 3.20 3.33
C ARG A 112 16.47 3.66 3.89
N GLU A 113 16.39 3.93 5.19
CA GLU A 113 15.20 4.57 5.75
C GLU A 113 15.07 5.98 5.16
N VAL A 114 14.02 6.23 4.39
CA VAL A 114 13.70 7.59 3.99
C VAL A 114 12.96 8.31 5.12
N LYS A 115 13.70 8.59 6.20
CA LYS A 115 13.24 9.53 7.23
C LYS A 115 12.92 10.86 6.55
N PRO A 116 11.75 11.47 6.82
CA PRO A 116 11.53 12.85 6.42
C PRO A 116 12.59 13.70 7.12
N LEU A 117 13.41 14.39 6.35
CA LEU A 117 14.39 15.33 6.91
C LEU A 117 13.64 16.33 7.80
N PRO A 118 14.07 16.55 9.06
CA PRO A 118 13.67 17.73 9.80
C PRO A 118 14.18 18.96 9.05
N SER A 119 13.36 20.00 8.92
CA SER A 119 13.64 21.22 8.13
C SER A 119 14.83 22.08 8.64
N ARG A 120 15.71 21.55 9.48
CA ARG A 120 16.99 22.17 9.85
C ARG A 120 18.00 21.10 10.27
N ALA A 121 19.03 20.95 9.44
CA ALA A 121 20.35 20.34 9.65
C ALA A 121 20.52 19.21 10.69
N ARG A 122 20.85 18.01 10.20
CA ARG A 122 22.13 17.33 10.49
C ARG A 122 22.30 16.12 9.56
N ILE A 123 23.33 16.17 8.73
CA ILE A 123 23.82 15.08 7.89
C ILE A 123 24.67 14.20 8.81
N VAL A 124 24.14 13.07 9.26
CA VAL A 124 24.95 11.97 9.81
C VAL A 124 24.34 10.69 9.23
N ASP A 125 25.16 9.99 8.44
CA ASP A 125 24.93 8.72 7.75
C ASP A 125 23.71 8.66 6.82
N SER A 126 23.77 9.42 5.72
CA SER A 126 22.93 9.14 4.56
C SER A 126 23.38 7.83 3.92
N ALA A 127 22.67 6.73 4.16
CA ALA A 127 22.62 5.65 3.19
C ALA A 127 22.43 6.28 1.80
N TYR A 128 23.37 6.08 0.89
CA TYR A 128 23.44 6.72 -0.41
C TYR A 128 22.08 6.56 -1.13
N LYS A 129 21.34 7.66 -1.29
CA LYS A 129 20.02 7.67 -1.94
C LYS A 129 20.20 7.88 -3.42
N ASP A 130 19.93 6.84 -4.21
CA ASP A 130 19.98 6.89 -5.66
C ASP A 130 18.79 7.70 -6.22
N TRP A 131 18.93 9.03 -6.31
CA TRP A 131 17.86 9.93 -6.77
C TRP A 131 17.38 9.63 -8.20
N LYS A 132 18.29 9.27 -9.10
CA LYS A 132 17.96 8.85 -10.47
C LYS A 132 17.06 7.60 -10.47
N TRP A 133 17.38 6.64 -9.61
CA TRP A 133 16.57 5.43 -9.43
C TRP A 133 15.21 5.75 -8.80
N MET A 134 15.16 6.61 -7.76
CA MET A 134 13.90 7.08 -7.17
C MET A 134 13.01 7.78 -8.20
N PHE A 135 13.61 8.58 -9.08
CA PHE A 135 12.92 9.23 -10.19
C PHE A 135 12.36 8.21 -11.18
N ARG A 136 13.17 7.21 -11.57
CA ARG A 136 12.74 6.14 -12.48
C ARG A 136 11.53 5.40 -11.92
N ILE A 137 11.59 4.93 -10.69
CA ILE A 137 10.49 4.22 -10.03
C ILE A 137 9.24 5.11 -9.96
N SER A 138 9.38 6.36 -9.53
CA SER A 138 8.22 7.25 -9.40
C SER A 138 7.60 7.58 -10.76
N SER A 139 8.41 7.65 -11.82
CA SER A 139 7.95 7.77 -13.20
C SER A 139 7.27 6.50 -13.70
N ASN A 140 7.80 5.32 -13.37
CA ASN A 140 7.19 4.02 -13.68
C ASN A 140 5.80 3.90 -13.03
N TRP A 141 5.66 4.26 -11.75
CA TRP A 141 4.36 4.35 -11.08
C TRP A 141 3.42 5.35 -11.75
N ARG A 142 3.91 6.54 -12.11
CA ARG A 142 3.11 7.57 -12.78
C ARG A 142 2.63 7.14 -14.17
N LYS A 143 3.35 6.24 -14.84
CA LYS A 143 3.01 5.73 -16.18
C LYS A 143 2.36 4.35 -16.16
N GLY A 144 2.23 3.71 -15.00
CA GLY A 144 1.77 2.33 -14.86
C GLY A 144 2.71 1.26 -15.40
N ARG A 145 3.99 1.57 -15.65
CA ARG A 145 4.96 0.61 -16.20
C ARG A 145 5.49 -0.31 -15.11
N CYS A 146 5.28 -1.61 -15.25
CA CYS A 146 5.76 -2.62 -14.31
C CYS A 146 6.17 -3.92 -15.02
N SER A 147 7.07 -4.69 -14.41
CA SER A 147 7.26 -6.11 -14.73
C SER A 147 6.30 -6.95 -13.90
N VAL A 148 5.86 -8.08 -14.45
CA VAL A 148 4.89 -8.97 -13.82
C VAL A 148 5.57 -10.30 -13.51
N GLU A 149 5.41 -10.77 -12.27
CA GLU A 149 5.88 -12.06 -11.78
C GLU A 149 4.70 -12.77 -11.12
N GLU A 150 4.45 -14.02 -11.48
CA GLU A 150 3.42 -14.84 -10.84
C GLU A 150 4.08 -15.73 -9.79
N LEU A 151 3.58 -15.67 -8.56
CA LEU A 151 4.01 -16.60 -7.53
C LEU A 151 3.18 -17.88 -7.66
N PRO A 152 3.78 -19.03 -8.02
CA PRO A 152 3.06 -20.30 -7.99
C PRO A 152 2.68 -20.57 -6.53
N CYS A 153 1.38 -20.60 -6.25
CA CYS A 153 0.88 -21.07 -4.97
C CYS A 153 1.33 -22.53 -4.84
N ALA A 154 2.02 -22.88 -3.74
CA ALA A 154 2.45 -24.24 -3.50
C ALA A 154 1.24 -25.18 -3.67
N ALA A 155 1.34 -26.08 -4.65
CA ALA A 155 0.31 -27.05 -4.97
C ALA A 155 -0.12 -27.74 -3.68
N GLN A 156 -1.43 -27.69 -3.38
CA GLN A 156 -1.98 -28.69 -2.48
C GLN A 156 -1.66 -30.06 -3.10
N PRO A 157 -1.27 -31.07 -2.30
CA PRO A 157 -1.06 -32.40 -2.84
C PRO A 157 -2.34 -32.83 -3.56
N GLU A 158 -2.20 -33.22 -4.83
CA GLU A 158 -3.28 -33.69 -5.69
C GLU A 158 -3.96 -34.90 -5.02
N ILE A 159 -5.04 -34.64 -4.30
CA ILE A 159 -6.02 -35.67 -4.01
C ILE A 159 -7.00 -35.63 -5.18
N PRO A 160 -7.13 -36.71 -5.98
CA PRO A 160 -8.09 -36.76 -7.07
C PRO A 160 -9.49 -36.82 -6.46
N GLN A 161 -10.14 -35.67 -6.31
CA GLN A 161 -11.59 -35.59 -6.14
C GLN A 161 -12.21 -34.93 -7.37
N PRO A 162 -13.14 -35.62 -8.06
CA PRO A 162 -13.86 -35.03 -9.17
C PRO A 162 -14.99 -34.18 -8.61
N LEU A 163 -14.88 -32.85 -8.72
CA LEU A 163 -15.98 -31.90 -8.92
C LEU A 163 -15.40 -30.48 -8.87
N GLU A 164 -15.54 -29.78 -9.99
CA GLU A 164 -15.26 -28.37 -10.16
C GLU A 164 -16.13 -27.53 -9.21
N THR A 165 -15.61 -27.23 -8.03
CA THR A 165 -16.05 -26.06 -7.26
C THR A 165 -14.85 -25.16 -7.07
N SER A 166 -14.67 -24.23 -8.01
CA SER A 166 -13.77 -23.08 -7.89
C SER A 166 -14.19 -22.28 -6.65
N SER A 167 -13.59 -22.62 -5.51
CA SER A 167 -14.06 -22.10 -4.24
C SER A 167 -13.59 -20.65 -4.09
N ASN A 168 -14.55 -19.72 -4.18
CA ASN A 168 -14.36 -18.27 -4.20
C ASN A 168 -13.91 -17.72 -2.83
N PHE A 169 -12.72 -18.07 -2.36
CA PHE A 169 -12.19 -17.60 -1.08
C PHE A 169 -11.28 -16.38 -1.25
N ASN A 170 -11.42 -15.45 -0.32
CA ASN A 170 -10.54 -14.29 -0.25
C ASN A 170 -9.15 -14.72 0.23
N ARG A 171 -8.12 -14.08 -0.31
CA ARG A 171 -6.74 -14.21 0.20
C ARG A 171 -6.37 -12.92 0.92
N HIS A 172 -5.76 -13.04 2.09
CA HIS A 172 -5.21 -11.92 2.84
C HIS A 172 -3.75 -11.73 2.46
N LEU A 173 -3.36 -10.49 2.14
CA LEU A 173 -1.99 -10.12 1.81
C LEU A 173 -1.43 -9.16 2.85
N LEU A 174 -0.21 -9.41 3.29
CA LEU A 174 0.56 -8.51 4.12
C LEU A 174 1.98 -8.38 3.57
N LEU A 175 2.48 -7.15 3.55
CA LEU A 175 3.78 -6.80 3.02
C LEU A 175 4.67 -6.23 4.11
N THR A 176 5.89 -6.77 4.20
CA THR A 176 6.82 -6.48 5.30
C THR A 176 8.25 -6.45 4.75
N GLY A 177 8.72 -5.28 4.33
CA GLY A 177 10.06 -5.11 3.77
C GLY A 177 10.25 -5.88 2.44
N THR A 178 10.98 -6.99 2.47
CA THR A 178 11.17 -7.90 1.32
C THR A 178 10.23 -9.11 1.36
N LEU A 179 9.63 -9.40 2.51
CA LEU A 179 8.77 -10.56 2.69
C LEU A 179 7.35 -10.26 2.21
N THR A 180 6.67 -11.30 1.75
CA THR A 180 5.25 -11.28 1.42
C THR A 180 4.58 -12.41 2.19
N ILE A 181 3.55 -12.07 2.95
CA ILE A 181 2.81 -13.02 3.78
C ILE A 181 1.43 -13.16 3.15
N THR A 182 1.06 -14.39 2.82
CA THR A 182 -0.19 -14.72 2.17
C THR A 182 -0.94 -15.78 2.98
N ALA A 183 -2.25 -15.60 3.11
CA ALA A 183 -3.12 -16.57 3.76
C ALA A 183 -4.44 -16.69 3.01
N SER A 184 -5.00 -17.90 2.94
CA SER A 184 -6.35 -18.10 2.40
C SER A 184 -7.40 -17.99 3.51
N SER A 185 -8.56 -17.44 3.16
CA SER A 185 -9.76 -17.42 4.00
C SER A 185 -10.62 -18.68 3.82
N GLN A 186 -10.07 -19.73 3.22
CA GLN A 186 -10.75 -21.02 3.10
C GLN A 186 -10.90 -21.64 4.51
N PRO A 187 -12.12 -22.05 4.92
CA PRO A 187 -12.31 -22.70 6.20
C PRO A 187 -11.60 -24.06 6.16
N SER A 188 -10.63 -24.24 7.05
CA SER A 188 -9.88 -25.49 7.16
C SER A 188 -9.54 -25.80 8.62
N THR A 189 -9.28 -27.06 8.93
CA THR A 189 -8.85 -27.49 10.27
C THR A 189 -7.42 -27.02 10.59
N GLY A 190 -6.64 -26.68 9.56
CA GLY A 190 -5.28 -26.18 9.66
C GLY A 190 -4.96 -25.22 8.52
N SER A 191 -5.27 -23.94 8.70
CA SER A 191 -5.07 -22.93 7.67
C SER A 191 -3.58 -22.56 7.58
N ALA A 192 -2.99 -22.74 6.40
CA ALA A 192 -1.60 -22.43 6.14
C ALA A 192 -1.40 -20.94 5.82
N ILE A 193 -0.36 -20.36 6.40
CA ILE A 193 0.16 -19.03 6.10
C ILE A 193 1.50 -19.23 5.40
N TYR A 194 1.64 -18.69 4.20
CA TYR A 194 2.88 -18.75 3.43
C TYR A 194 3.63 -17.42 3.55
N ILE A 195 4.90 -17.51 3.92
CA ILE A 195 5.83 -16.39 4.01
C ILE A 195 6.87 -16.61 2.93
N THR A 196 6.93 -15.69 1.97
CA THR A 196 7.87 -15.78 0.85
C THR A 196 8.81 -14.59 0.89
N SER A 197 10.10 -14.88 0.82
CA SER A 197 11.14 -13.92 0.46
C SER A 197 11.49 -14.11 -1.03
N PRO A 198 12.28 -13.23 -1.64
CA PRO A 198 12.71 -13.41 -3.03
C PRO A 198 13.51 -14.70 -3.29
N THR A 199 14.11 -15.29 -2.25
CA THR A 199 15.01 -16.44 -2.34
C THR A 199 14.49 -17.68 -1.62
N GLU A 200 13.67 -17.52 -0.59
CA GLU A 200 13.23 -18.58 0.32
C GLU A 200 11.74 -18.50 0.57
N SER A 201 11.11 -19.64 0.90
CA SER A 201 9.71 -19.68 1.31
C SER A 201 9.54 -20.57 2.54
N CYS A 202 8.70 -20.14 3.46
CA CYS A 202 8.36 -20.85 4.68
C CYS A 202 6.83 -20.88 4.84
N SER A 203 6.29 -21.91 5.48
CA SER A 203 4.86 -21.99 5.77
C SER A 203 4.61 -22.33 7.23
N VAL A 204 3.52 -21.77 7.78
CA VAL A 204 3.12 -21.99 9.16
C VAL A 204 1.63 -22.33 9.21
N VAL A 205 1.26 -23.31 10.03
CA VAL A 205 -0.12 -23.78 10.13
C VAL A 205 -0.80 -23.24 11.38
N CYS A 206 -1.95 -22.61 11.22
CA CYS A 206 -2.83 -22.16 12.29
C CYS A 206 -3.93 -23.21 12.52
N ARG A 207 -4.03 -23.74 13.74
CA ARG A 207 -5.06 -24.71 14.13
C ARG A 207 -5.89 -24.09 15.25
N SER A 208 -7.22 -24.10 15.13
CA SER A 208 -8.08 -23.63 16.21
C SER A 208 -7.91 -24.50 17.45
N SER A 209 -8.02 -23.87 18.62
CA SER A 209 -8.00 -24.54 19.93
C SER A 209 -9.08 -25.63 20.04
N ASN A 210 -10.22 -25.43 19.37
CA ASN A 210 -11.39 -26.30 19.44
C ASN A 210 -11.44 -27.37 18.35
N GLY A 211 -10.45 -27.42 17.43
CA GLY A 211 -10.43 -28.36 16.30
C GLY A 211 -11.50 -28.14 15.23
N ILE A 212 -12.29 -27.06 15.34
CA ILE A 212 -13.32 -26.68 14.37
C ILE A 212 -12.65 -26.08 13.11
N PRO A 213 -13.16 -26.34 11.89
CA PRO A 213 -12.67 -25.69 10.70
C PRO A 213 -12.88 -24.17 10.78
N CYS A 214 -11.79 -23.41 10.68
CA CYS A 214 -11.79 -21.96 10.81
C CYS A 214 -11.12 -21.32 9.60
N SER A 215 -11.61 -20.14 9.21
CA SER A 215 -10.95 -19.31 8.20
C SER A 215 -10.06 -18.27 8.88
N ILE A 216 -8.98 -17.88 8.19
CA ILE A 216 -8.21 -16.68 8.57
C ILE A 216 -9.02 -15.47 8.14
N MET A 217 -9.27 -14.55 9.08
CA MET A 217 -10.09 -13.36 8.85
C MET A 217 -9.25 -12.11 8.59
N THR A 218 -8.12 -11.98 9.28
CA THR A 218 -7.24 -10.84 9.12
C THR A 218 -5.82 -11.16 9.57
N LEU A 219 -4.85 -10.46 8.99
CA LEU A 219 -3.42 -10.53 9.29
C LEU A 219 -2.92 -9.13 9.59
N THR A 220 -2.04 -9.01 10.58
CA THR A 220 -1.44 -7.71 10.93
C THR A 220 0.02 -7.86 11.29
N ILE A 221 0.84 -6.88 10.93
CA ILE A 221 2.24 -6.82 11.37
C ILE A 221 2.39 -5.83 12.52
N ASP A 222 3.37 -6.07 13.38
CA ASP A 222 3.87 -5.11 14.35
C ASP A 222 4.48 -3.89 13.66
N GLN A 223 3.88 -2.73 13.91
CA GLN A 223 4.31 -1.43 13.39
C GLN A 223 5.37 -0.76 14.28
N SER A 224 5.73 -1.35 15.43
CA SER A 224 6.83 -0.85 16.24
C SER A 224 8.16 -0.98 15.49
N ALA A 225 9.16 -0.17 15.86
CA ALA A 225 10.48 -0.22 15.24
C ALA A 225 11.03 -1.66 15.36
N PRO A 226 11.22 -2.38 14.24
CA PRO A 226 11.63 -3.77 14.31
C PRO A 226 13.01 -3.83 14.96
N THR A 227 13.20 -4.70 15.94
CA THR A 227 14.54 -5.07 16.37
C THR A 227 15.25 -5.70 15.17
N LEU A 228 16.56 -5.46 15.03
CA LEU A 228 17.37 -5.58 13.80
C LEU A 228 17.23 -6.86 12.95
N ASP A 229 16.56 -7.91 13.42
CA ASP A 229 16.44 -9.19 12.70
C ASP A 229 15.06 -9.88 12.82
N HIS A 230 14.09 -9.29 13.56
CA HIS A 230 12.85 -9.98 13.87
C HIS A 230 11.61 -9.12 13.61
N HIS A 231 10.63 -9.71 12.92
CA HIS A 231 9.29 -9.15 12.76
C HIS A 231 8.27 -9.98 13.50
N ARG A 232 7.25 -9.33 14.07
CA ARG A 232 6.11 -10.03 14.66
C ARG A 232 4.89 -9.80 13.80
N PHE A 233 4.17 -10.86 13.47
CA PHE A 233 2.86 -10.74 12.85
C PHE A 233 1.83 -11.53 13.63
N LEU A 234 0.59 -11.09 13.54
CA LEU A 234 -0.56 -11.70 14.18
C LEU A 234 -1.50 -12.21 13.10
N SER A 235 -2.11 -13.36 13.37
CA SER A 235 -3.18 -13.93 12.58
C SER A 235 -4.41 -14.12 13.45
N PHE A 236 -5.58 -13.80 12.91
CA PHE A 236 -6.86 -13.91 13.62
C PHE A 236 -7.77 -14.86 12.87
N LEU A 237 -8.32 -15.85 13.58
CA LEU A 237 -9.24 -16.84 13.05
C LEU A 237 -10.70 -16.43 13.25
N SER A 238 -11.58 -17.03 12.47
CA SER A 238 -13.04 -16.88 12.60
C SER A 238 -13.58 -17.35 13.96
N SER A 239 -12.86 -18.23 14.68
CA SER A 239 -13.21 -18.67 16.04
C SER A 239 -12.97 -17.59 17.10
N GLY A 240 -12.24 -16.52 16.78
CA GLY A 240 -11.74 -15.55 17.76
C GLY A 240 -10.39 -15.92 18.37
N ASP A 241 -9.82 -17.06 18.00
CA ASP A 241 -8.42 -17.39 18.32
C ASP A 241 -7.48 -16.49 17.53
N PHE A 242 -6.36 -16.12 18.14
CA PHE A 242 -5.28 -15.41 17.46
C PHE A 242 -3.92 -16.04 17.78
N PHE A 243 -2.98 -15.90 16.84
CA PHE A 243 -1.62 -16.40 16.97
C PHE A 243 -0.64 -15.29 16.65
N CYS A 244 0.36 -15.11 17.52
CA CYS A 244 1.51 -14.26 17.29
C CYS A 244 2.70 -15.11 16.83
N TYR A 245 3.28 -14.72 15.70
CA TYR A 245 4.45 -15.36 15.11
C TYR A 245 5.60 -14.36 15.04
N GLN A 246 6.80 -14.84 15.34
CA GLN A 246 8.06 -14.13 15.13
C GLN A 246 8.72 -14.69 13.87
N ILE A 247 9.04 -13.80 12.93
CA ILE A 247 9.76 -14.11 11.71
C ILE A 247 11.23 -13.72 11.91
N GLN A 248 12.13 -14.67 11.65
CA GLN A 248 13.56 -14.45 11.51
C GLN A 248 13.89 -14.39 10.01
N HIS A 249 14.78 -13.49 9.61
CA HIS A 249 15.08 -13.26 8.19
C HIS A 249 16.21 -14.14 7.65
N ASN A 250 17.09 -14.63 8.52
CA ASN A 250 18.27 -15.39 8.12
C ASN A 250 18.61 -16.48 9.17
N PRO A 251 18.22 -17.75 8.95
CA PRO A 251 17.40 -18.28 7.85
C PRO A 251 15.93 -17.88 7.96
N LEU A 252 15.19 -17.88 6.84
CA LEU A 252 13.76 -17.57 6.86
C LEU A 252 13.00 -18.62 7.68
N SER A 253 12.64 -18.28 8.91
CA SER A 253 11.87 -19.14 9.79
C SER A 253 10.82 -18.34 10.55
N ALA A 254 9.67 -18.96 10.78
CA ALA A 254 8.60 -18.36 11.55
C ALA A 254 8.26 -19.26 12.73
N SER A 255 8.47 -18.74 13.94
CA SER A 255 8.18 -19.43 15.19
C SER A 255 6.94 -18.83 15.84
N ARG A 256 6.09 -19.68 16.43
CA ARG A 256 4.95 -19.22 17.23
C ARG A 256 5.48 -18.74 18.58
N GLN A 257 5.19 -17.49 18.93
CA GLN A 257 5.54 -16.97 20.26
C GLN A 257 4.42 -17.28 21.25
N PHE A 258 3.22 -16.75 20.99
CA PHE A 258 2.08 -16.92 21.87
C PHE A 258 0.78 -17.03 21.10
N GLN A 259 -0.22 -17.59 21.77
CA GLN A 259 -1.58 -17.73 21.27
C GLN A 259 -2.55 -17.31 22.35
N GLY A 260 -3.73 -16.86 21.95
CA GLY A 260 -4.82 -16.64 22.88
C GLY A 260 -6.14 -16.55 22.15
N THR A 261 -7.20 -16.36 22.93
CA THR A 261 -8.54 -16.19 22.39
C THR A 261 -9.03 -14.80 22.78
N ILE A 262 -9.58 -14.07 21.81
CA ILE A 262 -10.20 -12.78 22.05
C ILE A 262 -11.53 -13.03 22.77
N ALA A 263 -11.47 -12.93 24.10
CA ALA A 263 -12.64 -13.04 24.96
C ALA A 263 -13.32 -11.67 25.12
N THR A 264 -14.48 -11.51 24.51
CA THR A 264 -15.43 -10.45 24.85
C THR A 264 -16.15 -10.86 26.14
N ARG A 265 -15.96 -10.14 27.25
CA ARG A 265 -16.53 -10.47 28.58
C ARG A 265 -18.07 -10.60 28.61
N ARG A 266 -18.79 -10.27 27.53
CA ARG A 266 -20.25 -10.08 27.52
C ARG A 266 -21.00 -10.64 26.31
N SER A 267 -20.33 -11.29 25.34
CA SER A 267 -20.99 -11.79 24.12
C SER A 267 -20.17 -12.91 23.47
N PRO A 268 -20.78 -13.76 22.61
CA PRO A 268 -20.02 -14.65 21.74
C PRO A 268 -18.99 -13.82 20.93
N SER A 269 -17.76 -14.30 20.88
CA SER A 269 -16.65 -13.61 20.19
C SER A 269 -17.01 -13.45 18.72
N HIS A 270 -17.32 -12.22 18.30
CA HIS A 270 -17.51 -11.91 16.89
C HIS A 270 -16.15 -11.91 16.19
N PRO A 271 -16.06 -12.43 14.95
CA PRO A 271 -14.80 -12.52 14.25
C PRO A 271 -14.18 -11.13 14.03
N VAL A 272 -12.86 -11.06 14.19
CA VAL A 272 -12.08 -9.83 13.98
C VAL A 272 -11.93 -9.58 12.49
N VAL A 273 -12.45 -8.45 12.01
CA VAL A 273 -12.40 -8.06 10.59
C VAL A 273 -11.11 -7.30 10.28
N GLN A 274 -10.66 -6.44 11.20
CA GLN A 274 -9.44 -5.66 11.05
C GLN A 274 -8.73 -5.53 12.39
N ALA A 275 -7.42 -5.46 12.36
CA ALA A 275 -6.64 -5.15 13.54
C ALA A 275 -5.47 -4.22 13.17
N ALA A 276 -4.91 -3.54 14.17
CA ALA A 276 -3.61 -2.90 14.07
C ALA A 276 -2.82 -3.19 15.34
N TYR A 277 -1.53 -3.44 15.14
CA TYR A 277 -0.62 -3.78 16.21
C TYR A 277 0.59 -2.86 16.19
N HIS A 278 0.90 -2.28 17.34
CA HIS A 278 2.16 -1.61 17.59
C HIS A 278 2.55 -1.96 19.02
N HIS A 279 3.55 -2.82 19.20
CA HIS A 279 3.93 -3.28 20.52
C HIS A 279 4.11 -2.11 21.52
N PRO A 280 3.49 -2.13 22.72
CA PRO A 280 2.61 -3.18 23.29
C PRO A 280 1.10 -3.04 23.02
N LEU A 281 0.64 -2.03 22.27
CA LEU A 281 -0.78 -1.81 21.98
C LEU A 281 -1.28 -2.71 20.82
N LEU A 282 -2.35 -3.46 21.09
CA LEU A 282 -3.11 -4.17 20.05
C LEU A 282 -4.54 -3.62 20.01
N VAL A 283 -4.99 -3.26 18.81
CA VAL A 283 -6.35 -2.79 18.54
C VAL A 283 -7.02 -3.78 17.60
N THR A 284 -8.19 -4.28 17.98
CA THR A 284 -8.99 -5.14 17.11
C THR A 284 -10.34 -4.50 16.84
N LEU A 285 -10.85 -4.70 15.62
CA LEU A 285 -12.18 -4.32 15.19
C LEU A 285 -12.91 -5.60 14.79
N SER A 286 -14.01 -5.87 15.47
CA SER A 286 -14.91 -6.99 15.20
C SER A 286 -15.93 -6.69 14.10
N ARG A 287 -16.65 -7.72 13.67
CA ARG A 287 -17.74 -7.61 12.69
C ARG A 287 -18.93 -6.76 13.17
N ASP A 288 -19.20 -6.70 14.47
CA ASP A 288 -20.28 -5.93 15.08
C ASP A 288 -19.91 -4.46 15.37
N PHE A 289 -18.82 -3.96 14.78
CA PHE A 289 -18.34 -2.58 14.98
C PHE A 289 -17.94 -2.27 16.42
N THR A 290 -17.38 -3.26 17.11
CA THR A 290 -16.75 -3.07 18.42
C THR A 290 -15.22 -3.02 18.28
N ILE A 291 -14.63 -1.97 18.84
CA ILE A 291 -13.18 -1.78 18.92
C ILE A 291 -12.74 -2.21 20.31
N SER A 292 -11.81 -3.14 20.38
CA SER A 292 -11.22 -3.60 21.64
C SER A 292 -9.75 -3.24 21.68
N LEU A 293 -9.34 -2.62 22.80
CA LEU A 293 -7.95 -2.24 23.07
C LEU A 293 -7.34 -3.26 24.03
N TYR A 294 -6.21 -3.82 23.63
CA TYR A 294 -5.45 -4.78 24.41
C TYR A 294 -4.05 -4.24 24.68
N ASN A 295 -3.59 -4.49 25.90
CA ASN A 295 -2.21 -4.33 26.29
C ASN A 295 -1.51 -5.69 26.26
N VAL A 296 -0.47 -5.79 25.44
CA VAL A 296 0.35 -6.99 25.24
C VAL A 296 1.64 -6.84 26.05
N VAL A 297 1.66 -7.40 27.26
CA VAL A 297 2.83 -7.42 28.14
C VAL A 297 3.17 -8.87 28.46
N ASN A 298 4.45 -9.23 28.38
CA ASN A 298 4.94 -10.60 28.63
C ASN A 298 4.16 -11.66 27.85
N GLU A 299 3.82 -11.36 26.59
CA GLU A 299 3.09 -12.28 25.70
C GLU A 299 1.67 -12.66 26.18
N ALA A 300 1.15 -11.95 27.19
CA ALA A 300 -0.23 -12.06 27.65
C ALA A 300 -1.06 -10.87 27.14
N LEU A 301 -2.28 -11.15 26.68
CA LEU A 301 -3.23 -10.10 26.32
C LEU A 301 -4.08 -9.71 27.53
N SER A 302 -4.07 -8.41 27.84
CA SER A 302 -5.01 -7.82 28.79
C SER A 302 -5.94 -6.83 28.08
N LEU A 303 -7.24 -7.10 28.10
CA LEU A 303 -8.25 -6.18 27.57
C LEU A 303 -8.34 -4.95 28.48
N THR A 304 -8.07 -3.76 27.96
CA THR A 304 -8.16 -2.51 28.72
C THR A 304 -9.49 -1.81 28.52
N GLN A 305 -9.93 -1.65 27.27
CA GLN A 305 -11.14 -0.89 26.94
C GLN A 305 -11.86 -1.49 25.73
N THR A 306 -13.18 -1.33 25.68
CA THR A 306 -14.00 -1.68 24.51
C THR A 306 -14.90 -0.51 24.16
N LEU A 307 -14.95 -0.15 22.88
CA LEU A 307 -15.79 0.90 22.31
C LEU A 307 -16.74 0.27 21.29
N SER A 308 -17.97 0.76 21.21
CA SER A 308 -18.96 0.32 20.22
C SER A 308 -19.53 1.52 19.49
N SER A 309 -19.94 1.33 18.23
CA SER A 309 -20.59 2.38 17.46
C SER A 309 -21.79 1.83 16.68
N PHE A 310 -22.92 2.55 16.72
CA PHE A 310 -24.16 2.17 16.05
C PHE A 310 -24.41 2.93 14.73
N THR A 311 -23.55 3.90 14.41
CA THR A 311 -23.70 4.78 13.23
C THR A 311 -22.60 4.57 12.19
N SER A 312 -21.75 3.57 12.40
CA SER A 312 -20.60 3.22 11.57
C SER A 312 -20.82 1.83 10.99
N PHE A 313 -20.52 1.64 9.72
CA PHE A 313 -20.81 0.41 8.98
C PHE A 313 -19.63 0.03 8.08
N PRO A 314 -19.53 -1.26 7.67
CA PRO A 314 -18.42 -1.71 6.85
C PRO A 314 -18.67 -1.28 5.40
N PRO A 315 -17.61 -1.13 4.59
CA PRO A 315 -16.19 -1.42 4.84
C PRO A 315 -15.48 -0.41 5.75
N VAL A 316 -14.37 -0.84 6.36
CA VAL A 316 -13.56 -0.05 7.31
C VAL A 316 -12.08 -0.14 6.95
N SER A 317 -11.37 0.96 7.20
CA SER A 317 -9.91 1.01 7.20
C SER A 317 -9.42 1.62 8.50
N LEU A 318 -8.32 1.07 9.02
CA LEU A 318 -7.77 1.39 10.32
C LEU A 318 -6.26 1.63 10.18
N VAL A 319 -5.81 2.80 10.63
CA VAL A 319 -4.40 3.20 10.61
C VAL A 319 -3.98 3.61 12.01
N LEU A 320 -2.93 2.97 12.52
CA LEU A 320 -2.31 3.29 13.79
C LEU A 320 -1.02 4.08 13.56
N SER A 321 -0.76 5.06 14.41
CA SER A 321 0.43 5.92 14.34
C SER A 321 0.85 6.34 15.74
N THR A 322 2.14 6.63 15.91
CA THR A 322 2.74 7.06 17.18
C THR A 322 3.22 8.52 17.08
N PRO A 323 2.34 9.51 17.31
CA PRO A 323 2.74 10.91 17.26
C PRO A 323 3.72 11.30 18.37
N SER A 324 3.61 10.67 19.54
CA SER A 324 4.57 10.79 20.64
C SER A 324 4.86 9.40 21.21
N PRO A 325 6.00 9.18 21.89
CA PRO A 325 6.29 7.89 22.52
C PRO A 325 5.28 7.51 23.62
N SER A 326 4.54 8.47 24.14
CA SER A 326 3.54 8.30 25.20
C SER A 326 2.10 8.27 24.71
N THR A 327 1.85 8.47 23.40
CA THR A 327 0.49 8.50 22.86
C THR A 327 0.41 7.81 21.52
N TYR A 328 -0.65 7.02 21.36
CA TYR A 328 -1.01 6.42 20.09
C TYR A 328 -2.16 7.20 19.47
N LYS A 329 -2.10 7.38 18.15
CA LYS A 329 -3.17 7.95 17.35
C LYS A 329 -3.68 6.89 16.39
N LEU A 330 -4.93 6.53 16.60
CA LEU A 330 -5.67 5.59 15.77
C LEU A 330 -6.68 6.36 14.93
N VAL A 331 -6.62 6.20 13.61
CA VAL A 331 -7.58 6.79 12.68
C VAL A 331 -8.36 5.66 12.02
N LEU A 332 -9.68 5.73 12.12
CA LEU A 332 -10.60 4.84 11.43
C LEU A 332 -11.35 5.61 10.36
N ALA A 333 -11.56 4.99 9.20
CA ALA A 333 -12.46 5.46 8.17
C ALA A 333 -13.50 4.37 7.87
N TYR A 334 -14.78 4.74 7.77
CA TYR A 334 -15.89 3.80 7.65
C TYR A 334 -17.05 4.41 6.85
N ALA A 335 -18.01 3.56 6.47
CA ALA A 335 -19.20 3.97 5.74
C ALA A 335 -20.29 4.45 6.70
N ILE A 336 -21.00 5.51 6.33
CA ILE A 336 -22.17 6.03 7.06
C ILE A 336 -23.36 6.06 6.10
N PRO A 337 -24.48 5.38 6.42
CA PRO A 337 -25.70 5.45 5.65
C PRO A 337 -26.38 6.80 5.89
N VAL A 338 -26.84 7.40 4.81
CA VAL A 338 -27.58 8.66 4.77
C VAL A 338 -28.90 8.42 4.04
N TYR A 339 -30.00 8.78 4.70
CA TYR A 339 -31.36 8.65 4.14
C TYR A 339 -31.52 9.50 2.87
N PRO A 340 -32.28 9.06 1.83
CA PRO A 340 -33.07 7.82 1.75
C PRO A 340 -32.31 6.59 1.26
N ARG A 341 -31.26 6.74 0.44
CA ARG A 341 -30.48 5.60 -0.13
C ARG A 341 -29.06 6.01 -0.51
N HIS A 342 -28.28 6.57 0.41
CA HIS A 342 -26.95 7.09 0.12
C HIS A 342 -25.92 6.60 1.15
N TRP A 343 -24.68 6.44 0.74
CA TRP A 343 -23.55 6.20 1.62
C TRP A 343 -22.51 7.31 1.53
N THR A 344 -21.96 7.66 2.68
CA THR A 344 -20.90 8.68 2.80
C THR A 344 -19.75 8.15 3.62
N ALA A 345 -18.61 8.83 3.56
CA ALA A 345 -17.46 8.51 4.39
C ALA A 345 -17.53 9.21 5.76
N GLY A 346 -17.23 8.46 6.81
CA GLY A 346 -16.93 8.96 8.14
C GLY A 346 -15.50 8.65 8.52
N ALA A 347 -14.89 9.49 9.36
CA ALA A 347 -13.59 9.23 9.93
C ALA A 347 -13.53 9.61 11.41
N THR A 348 -12.85 8.80 12.22
CA THR A 348 -12.71 9.02 13.66
C THR A 348 -11.26 8.89 14.08
N GLU A 349 -10.80 9.86 14.86
CA GLU A 349 -9.52 9.83 15.53
C GLU A 349 -9.72 9.46 17.00
N LEU A 350 -8.99 8.45 17.43
CA LEU A 350 -8.85 8.03 18.82
C LEU A 350 -7.41 8.29 19.27
N MET A 351 -7.26 9.13 20.29
CA MET A 351 -5.98 9.31 20.98
C MET A 351 -5.96 8.36 22.17
N ILE A 352 -4.94 7.51 22.26
CA ILE A 352 -4.82 6.48 23.29
C ILE A 352 -3.54 6.76 24.08
N SER A 353 -3.63 6.68 25.41
CA SER A 353 -2.45 6.79 26.29
C SER A 353 -1.56 5.56 26.14
N GLY A 354 -0.26 5.76 26.02
CA GLY A 354 0.74 4.71 26.05
C GLY A 354 1.26 4.46 27.46
N VAL A 355 1.86 3.29 27.66
CA VAL A 355 2.49 2.93 28.93
C VAL A 355 3.81 3.69 29.06
N THR A 356 3.86 4.71 29.91
CA THR A 356 5.12 5.35 30.30
C THR A 356 5.84 4.46 31.32
N MET A 357 6.88 3.74 30.90
CA MET A 357 7.84 3.16 31.85
C MET A 357 8.72 4.26 32.42
N THR A 358 8.19 5.10 33.30
CA THR A 358 8.99 5.96 34.18
C THR A 358 9.02 5.35 35.57
N ALA A 359 9.82 4.31 35.72
CA ALA A 359 10.48 4.01 36.98
C ALA A 359 11.84 4.72 36.94
N ASN A 360 11.86 6.02 37.19
CA ASN A 360 13.10 6.71 37.57
C ASN A 360 12.85 7.40 38.92
N LEU A 361 13.54 6.86 39.91
CA LEU A 361 13.57 7.27 41.30
C LEU A 361 14.00 8.74 41.43
N THR A 362 13.12 9.57 41.96
CA THR A 362 13.53 10.70 42.79
C THR A 362 12.78 10.58 44.11
N PRO A 363 13.43 10.22 45.22
CA PRO A 363 12.79 10.26 46.53
C PRO A 363 12.56 11.74 46.85
N ARG A 364 11.30 12.16 46.75
CA ARG A 364 10.86 13.42 47.34
C ARG A 364 10.94 13.22 48.86
N PRO A 365 11.64 14.07 49.62
CA PRO A 365 11.69 13.91 51.07
C PRO A 365 10.27 13.99 51.63
N SER A 366 9.85 12.91 52.26
CA SER A 366 8.53 12.73 52.87
C SER A 366 8.41 13.60 54.12
N ASN A 367 7.39 14.44 54.17
CA ASN A 367 6.79 14.86 55.43
C ASN A 367 6.19 13.61 56.12
N PRO A 368 6.37 13.43 57.44
CA PRO A 368 6.02 12.18 58.12
C PRO A 368 4.54 12.03 58.53
N ASP A 369 3.63 12.93 58.15
CA ASP A 369 2.24 12.88 58.62
C ASP A 369 1.24 12.66 57.47
N SER A 370 1.03 11.40 57.09
CA SER A 370 -0.24 10.91 56.51
C SER A 370 -0.18 9.38 56.35
N LEU A 371 -0.50 8.67 57.43
CA LEU A 371 -0.93 7.29 57.37
C LEU A 371 -2.31 7.22 56.65
N HIS A 372 -2.50 6.20 55.81
CA HIS A 372 -3.69 5.85 55.00
C HIS A 372 -3.71 6.30 53.53
N SER A 373 -2.95 5.62 52.65
CA SER A 373 -3.50 4.73 51.60
C SER A 373 -2.35 4.07 50.82
N LEU A 374 -2.03 2.82 51.13
CA LEU A 374 -1.12 2.01 50.32
C LEU A 374 -1.90 1.40 49.14
N THR A 375 -2.20 2.20 48.13
CA THR A 375 -2.51 1.67 46.80
C THR A 375 -1.20 1.57 46.02
N SER A 376 -0.86 0.34 45.59
CA SER A 376 0.19 0.00 44.62
C SER A 376 0.39 1.07 43.54
N PRO A 377 1.60 1.32 43.02
CA PRO A 377 1.79 2.24 41.90
C PRO A 377 0.92 1.76 40.74
N SER A 378 -0.14 2.50 40.43
CA SER A 378 -1.06 2.19 39.35
C SER A 378 -0.26 2.18 38.05
N GLN A 379 0.05 0.99 37.50
CA GLN A 379 0.47 0.86 36.11
C GLN A 379 -0.53 1.65 35.27
N SER A 380 -0.05 2.65 34.53
CA SER A 380 -0.89 3.46 33.65
C SER A 380 -1.52 2.55 32.60
N GLN A 381 -2.79 2.20 32.80
CA GLN A 381 -3.54 1.38 31.86
C GLN A 381 -3.77 2.18 30.57
N MET A 382 -3.48 1.55 29.43
CA MET A 382 -3.73 2.16 28.11
C MET A 382 -5.22 2.41 27.93
N THR A 383 -5.59 3.68 27.83
CA THR A 383 -6.98 4.17 27.82
C THR A 383 -7.14 5.24 26.75
N VAL A 384 -8.37 5.37 26.23
CA VAL A 384 -8.69 6.40 25.23
C VAL A 384 -8.77 7.76 25.91
N LEU A 385 -7.89 8.67 25.51
CA LEU A 385 -7.81 10.05 25.99
C LEU A 385 -8.83 10.98 25.31
N SER A 386 -9.04 10.80 24.01
CA SER A 386 -9.93 11.67 23.23
C SER A 386 -10.48 10.94 22.01
N THR A 387 -11.72 11.26 21.66
CA THR A 387 -12.41 10.78 20.45
C THR A 387 -12.91 11.97 19.65
N ARG A 388 -12.49 12.09 18.39
CA ARG A 388 -12.93 13.16 17.48
C ARG A 388 -13.44 12.55 16.19
N THR A 389 -14.61 12.98 15.73
CA THR A 389 -15.27 12.40 14.56
C THR A 389 -15.50 13.47 13.51
N ALA A 390 -15.31 13.12 12.24
CA ALA A 390 -15.58 13.97 11.08
C ALA A 390 -16.42 13.19 10.07
N ARG A 391 -17.43 13.86 9.50
CA ARG A 391 -18.30 13.29 8.47
C ARG A 391 -18.14 14.08 7.18
N ALA A 392 -18.25 13.40 6.04
CA ALA A 392 -18.16 14.03 4.73
C ALA A 392 -19.40 14.88 4.40
N VAL A 393 -20.56 14.49 4.94
CA VAL A 393 -21.84 15.16 4.74
C VAL A 393 -22.40 15.53 6.11
N ASP A 394 -22.41 16.83 6.39
CA ASP A 394 -23.14 17.41 7.50
C ASP A 394 -24.45 17.96 6.95
N VAL A 395 -25.54 17.19 7.04
CA VAL A 395 -26.88 17.73 6.76
C VAL A 395 -27.17 18.77 7.85
N PRO A 396 -27.24 20.08 7.53
CA PRO A 396 -27.46 21.09 8.53
C PRO A 396 -28.87 20.93 9.11
N PHE A 397 -29.00 21.04 10.43
CA PHE A 397 -30.29 21.11 11.10
C PHE A 397 -30.87 22.53 10.98
N GLY A 398 -32.20 22.63 10.86
CA GLY A 398 -32.93 23.91 10.83
C GLY A 398 -33.04 24.54 9.44
N TRP A 399 -33.15 25.88 9.39
CA TRP A 399 -33.34 26.63 8.15
C TRP A 399 -32.08 26.64 7.29
N ILE A 400 -32.25 26.29 6.01
CA ILE A 400 -31.16 26.15 5.05
C ILE A 400 -31.22 27.31 4.07
N ASP A 401 -30.21 28.16 4.12
CA ASP A 401 -30.02 29.25 3.15
C ASP A 401 -29.62 28.70 1.76
N GLU A 402 -29.83 29.47 0.71
CA GLU A 402 -29.61 29.07 -0.70
C GLU A 402 -28.17 28.57 -0.94
N ARG A 403 -27.17 29.18 -0.29
CA ARG A 403 -25.77 28.73 -0.37
C ARG A 403 -25.58 27.33 0.19
N LYS A 404 -26.19 27.04 1.34
CA LYS A 404 -26.13 25.71 1.96
C LYS A 404 -26.89 24.69 1.11
N LEU A 405 -28.04 25.07 0.54
CA LEU A 405 -28.79 24.23 -0.40
C LEU A 405 -27.96 23.89 -1.64
N ARG A 406 -27.19 24.84 -2.19
CA ARG A 406 -26.32 24.60 -3.35
C ARG A 406 -25.22 23.58 -3.03
N ILE A 407 -24.51 23.76 -1.92
CA ILE A 407 -23.49 22.81 -1.44
C ILE A 407 -24.10 21.43 -1.22
N MET A 408 -25.30 21.37 -0.64
CA MET A 408 -26.02 20.10 -0.49
C MET A 408 -26.34 19.49 -1.86
N ARG A 409 -26.89 20.23 -2.83
CA ARG A 409 -27.16 19.68 -4.17
C ARG A 409 -25.90 19.13 -4.83
N GLU A 410 -24.77 19.81 -4.70
CA GLU A 410 -23.48 19.31 -5.18
C GLU A 410 -23.03 18.05 -4.44
N GLN A 411 -23.27 17.93 -3.14
CA GLN A 411 -22.97 16.70 -2.39
C GLN A 411 -23.87 15.55 -2.84
N TRP A 412 -25.17 15.83 -3.03
CA TRP A 412 -26.16 14.86 -3.50
C TRP A 412 -25.94 14.43 -4.95
N SER A 413 -25.34 15.27 -5.80
CA SER A 413 -24.95 14.84 -7.15
C SER A 413 -23.82 13.81 -7.16
N ARG A 414 -23.14 13.62 -6.01
CA ARG A 414 -22.10 12.61 -5.78
C ARG A 414 -22.65 11.45 -4.96
N LYS A 415 -23.88 11.02 -5.27
CA LYS A 415 -24.54 9.95 -4.52
C LYS A 415 -23.88 8.60 -4.80
N VAL A 416 -23.51 7.91 -3.73
CA VAL A 416 -23.07 6.51 -3.74
C VAL A 416 -24.21 5.65 -3.20
N ASN A 417 -24.69 4.68 -3.97
CA ASN A 417 -25.79 3.78 -3.57
C ASN A 417 -25.30 2.58 -2.74
N ARG A 418 -24.08 2.11 -2.99
CA ARG A 418 -23.42 1.01 -2.28
C ARG A 418 -21.92 1.29 -2.21
N VAL A 419 -21.27 0.83 -1.14
CA VAL A 419 -19.83 1.00 -0.95
C VAL A 419 -19.13 -0.33 -1.19
N ALA A 420 -18.12 -0.33 -2.06
CA ALA A 420 -17.26 -1.49 -2.28
C ALA A 420 -16.14 -1.56 -1.22
N ASP A 421 -15.41 -0.45 -1.06
CA ASP A 421 -14.29 -0.36 -0.10
C ASP A 421 -14.09 1.08 0.37
N ILE A 422 -13.51 1.23 1.57
CA ILE A 422 -13.08 2.52 2.14
C ILE A 422 -11.67 2.35 2.68
N GLN A 423 -10.78 3.26 2.30
CA GLN A 423 -9.39 3.24 2.75
C GLN A 423 -8.94 4.62 3.25
N THR A 424 -8.05 4.62 4.24
CA THR A 424 -7.40 5.85 4.73
C THR A 424 -5.91 5.65 4.99
N ASP A 425 -5.11 6.70 4.78
CA ASP A 425 -3.71 6.79 5.24
C ASP A 425 -3.55 7.74 6.45
N GLY A 426 -4.67 8.16 7.06
CA GLY A 426 -4.72 9.16 8.12
C GLY A 426 -4.76 10.62 7.65
N LYS A 427 -4.53 10.90 6.35
CA LYS A 427 -4.64 12.23 5.73
C LYS A 427 -5.73 12.26 4.65
N TRP A 428 -5.80 11.21 3.84
CA TRP A 428 -6.75 11.03 2.77
C TRP A 428 -7.73 9.92 3.16
N VAL A 429 -8.96 10.05 2.69
CA VAL A 429 -9.98 9.00 2.77
C VAL A 429 -10.55 8.82 1.38
N ILE A 430 -10.65 7.58 0.92
CA ILE A 430 -11.22 7.24 -0.38
C ILE A 430 -12.45 6.37 -0.16
N LEU A 431 -13.53 6.72 -0.85
CA LEU A 431 -14.77 5.96 -0.90
C LEU A 431 -14.94 5.38 -2.30
N ALA A 432 -14.91 4.05 -2.42
CA ALA A 432 -15.22 3.37 -3.68
C ALA A 432 -16.71 3.02 -3.76
N PRO A 433 -17.42 3.42 -4.83
CA PRO A 433 -18.75 2.91 -5.08
C PRO A 433 -18.69 1.42 -5.44
N GLY A 434 -19.64 0.67 -4.93
CA GLY A 434 -19.90 -0.71 -5.31
C GLY A 434 -21.04 -0.75 -6.32
N ASP A 435 -20.74 -0.48 -7.59
CA ASP A 435 -21.76 -0.54 -8.64
C ASP A 435 -22.04 -2.01 -8.98
N GLN A 436 -23.31 -2.41 -8.98
CA GLN A 436 -23.73 -3.59 -9.74
C GLN A 436 -23.69 -3.21 -11.21
N LEU A 437 -23.24 -4.15 -12.05
CA LEU A 437 -23.31 -4.03 -13.51
C LEU A 437 -24.68 -3.45 -13.90
N ALA A 438 -24.68 -2.22 -14.45
CA ALA A 438 -25.88 -1.61 -14.99
C ALA A 438 -26.40 -2.52 -16.11
N GLY A 439 -27.47 -3.26 -15.85
CA GLY A 439 -28.05 -4.18 -16.84
C GLY A 439 -29.08 -5.18 -16.31
N LEU A 440 -29.09 -5.50 -15.01
CA LEU A 440 -30.00 -6.51 -14.45
C LEU A 440 -30.54 -6.04 -13.09
N GLY A 441 -31.62 -5.24 -13.05
CA GLY A 441 -32.33 -5.03 -11.78
C GLY A 441 -33.22 -3.79 -11.58
N ASP A 442 -33.15 -2.75 -12.40
CA ASP A 442 -33.90 -1.50 -12.13
C ASP A 442 -35.21 -1.35 -12.94
N CYS A 443 -35.99 -2.43 -13.08
CA CYS A 443 -37.34 -2.39 -13.65
C CYS A 443 -38.46 -2.79 -12.67
N LEU A 444 -38.17 -3.08 -11.39
CA LEU A 444 -39.18 -3.57 -10.44
C LEU A 444 -39.16 -2.86 -9.08
N ALA A 445 -39.02 -1.54 -9.07
CA ALA A 445 -39.32 -0.74 -7.88
C ALA A 445 -39.71 0.71 -8.20
N SER A 446 -40.89 0.90 -8.78
CA SER A 446 -41.65 2.15 -8.66
C SER A 446 -43.07 1.82 -8.19
N PRO A 447 -43.46 2.14 -6.94
CA PRO A 447 -44.86 2.19 -6.59
C PRO A 447 -45.41 3.60 -6.90
N ASP A 448 -46.58 3.60 -7.53
CA ASP A 448 -47.62 4.63 -7.51
C ASP A 448 -47.30 6.05 -8.01
N SER A 449 -47.78 6.33 -9.22
CA SER A 449 -48.53 7.57 -9.45
C SER A 449 -49.69 7.30 -10.41
N ALA A 450 -50.85 7.02 -9.83
CA ALA A 450 -52.13 7.18 -10.52
C ALA A 450 -52.39 8.69 -10.64
N PHE A 451 -52.37 9.25 -11.85
CA PHE A 451 -53.26 10.34 -12.23
C PHE A 451 -53.45 10.34 -13.76
N ASP A 452 -54.72 10.48 -14.09
CA ASP A 452 -55.39 10.41 -15.38
C ASP A 452 -54.99 11.55 -16.33
N SER A 453 -54.87 11.27 -17.63
CA SER A 453 -55.29 12.15 -18.74
C SER A 453 -54.90 11.59 -20.12
N SER A 454 -55.90 11.02 -20.79
CA SER A 454 -56.28 11.21 -22.20
C SER A 454 -55.21 11.70 -23.21
N TYR A 455 -54.90 10.86 -24.21
CA TYR A 455 -54.88 11.09 -25.69
C TYR A 455 -53.89 10.14 -26.41
N PRO A 456 -54.08 9.84 -27.71
CA PRO A 456 -54.04 8.47 -28.21
C PRO A 456 -52.70 8.08 -28.86
N SER A 457 -52.44 6.78 -28.82
CA SER A 457 -51.32 6.06 -29.43
C SER A 457 -51.42 6.01 -30.96
N PRO A 458 -50.30 5.85 -31.68
CA PRO A 458 -50.31 5.17 -32.98
C PRO A 458 -49.63 3.79 -32.89
N ILE A 459 -50.48 2.77 -32.96
CA ILE A 459 -50.43 1.52 -33.72
C ILE A 459 -49.07 1.03 -34.28
N PHE A 460 -48.68 -0.16 -33.76
CA PHE A 460 -47.99 -1.32 -34.36
C PHE A 460 -47.21 -1.19 -35.69
N ARG A 461 -45.94 -1.64 -35.65
CA ARG A 461 -45.42 -2.64 -36.61
C ARG A 461 -44.50 -3.66 -35.94
N THR A 462 -44.87 -4.92 -36.12
CA THR A 462 -44.17 -6.13 -35.74
C THR A 462 -43.09 -6.53 -36.77
N ASN A 463 -42.15 -7.35 -36.30
CA ASN A 463 -41.20 -8.21 -37.02
C ASN A 463 -39.84 -7.60 -37.41
N LYS A 464 -38.79 -7.96 -36.65
CA LYS A 464 -37.85 -9.02 -37.03
C LYS A 464 -36.88 -9.30 -35.87
N LEU A 465 -36.76 -10.58 -35.50
CA LEU A 465 -35.56 -11.12 -34.87
C LEU A 465 -34.42 -10.97 -35.88
N ASP A 466 -33.31 -10.42 -35.42
CA ASP A 466 -31.91 -10.61 -35.84
C ASP A 466 -31.15 -9.30 -35.54
N ASP A 467 -29.91 -9.43 -35.05
CA ASP A 467 -28.98 -8.40 -34.56
C ASP A 467 -29.09 -7.99 -33.08
N ILE A 468 -28.73 -8.92 -32.18
CA ILE A 468 -28.13 -8.56 -30.89
C ILE A 468 -26.68 -8.13 -31.16
N GLN A 469 -26.50 -6.94 -31.75
CA GLN A 469 -25.30 -6.16 -31.51
C GLN A 469 -25.44 -5.59 -30.10
N MET A 470 -24.68 -6.15 -29.16
CA MET A 470 -24.37 -5.52 -27.88
C MET A 470 -23.80 -4.13 -28.17
N ASN A 471 -24.68 -3.13 -28.23
CA ASN A 471 -24.31 -1.74 -28.06
C ASN A 471 -23.87 -1.60 -26.60
N ALA A 472 -22.63 -2.04 -26.33
CA ALA A 472 -21.81 -1.43 -25.31
C ALA A 472 -21.79 0.04 -25.68
N SER A 473 -22.68 0.82 -25.05
CA SER A 473 -22.59 2.27 -25.04
C SER A 473 -21.23 2.58 -24.45
N THR A 474 -20.23 2.70 -25.33
CA THR A 474 -18.93 3.27 -25.04
C THR A 474 -19.22 4.61 -24.42
N ALA A 475 -19.19 4.64 -23.09
CA ALA A 475 -19.22 5.89 -22.35
C ALA A 475 -18.17 6.79 -23.00
N SER A 476 -18.57 8.03 -23.30
CA SER A 476 -17.67 9.06 -23.80
C SER A 476 -16.33 8.99 -23.06
N SER A 477 -15.21 9.14 -23.76
CA SER A 477 -13.84 9.01 -23.23
C SER A 477 -13.46 9.94 -22.06
N LEU A 478 -14.42 10.70 -21.54
CA LEU A 478 -14.30 11.63 -20.42
C LEU A 478 -14.99 11.12 -19.14
N HIS A 479 -15.76 10.03 -19.19
CA HIS A 479 -16.45 9.47 -18.02
C HIS A 479 -16.15 7.97 -17.87
N SER A 480 -15.37 7.63 -16.83
CA SER A 480 -15.20 6.24 -16.41
C SER A 480 -16.49 5.73 -15.78
N PRO A 481 -16.88 4.46 -16.03
CA PRO A 481 -18.13 3.89 -15.54
C PRO A 481 -18.20 3.88 -14.01
N THR A 482 -17.05 3.76 -13.35
CA THR A 482 -16.91 3.86 -11.89
C THR A 482 -16.06 5.06 -11.53
N SER A 483 -16.46 5.82 -10.51
CA SER A 483 -15.75 7.03 -10.08
C SER A 483 -15.56 7.03 -8.57
N LEU A 484 -14.30 7.11 -8.11
CA LEU A 484 -13.97 7.07 -6.68
C LEU A 484 -14.06 8.48 -6.08
N GLN A 485 -14.46 8.60 -4.82
CA GLN A 485 -14.52 9.90 -4.15
C GLN A 485 -13.33 10.09 -3.24
N LEU A 486 -12.58 11.18 -3.43
CA LEU A 486 -11.42 11.53 -2.61
C LEU A 486 -11.79 12.63 -1.61
N TYR A 487 -11.52 12.35 -0.33
CA TYR A 487 -11.70 13.28 0.77
C TYR A 487 -10.38 13.58 1.47
N ARG A 488 -10.21 14.83 1.90
CA ARG A 488 -9.12 15.28 2.76
C ARG A 488 -9.59 15.32 4.20
N LEU A 489 -8.89 14.57 5.05
CA LEU A 489 -9.11 14.48 6.48
C LEU A 489 -8.16 15.43 7.20
N ILE A 490 -8.74 16.31 8.03
CA ILE A 490 -7.99 17.29 8.81
C ILE A 490 -8.41 17.18 10.26
N PHE A 491 -7.46 16.81 11.12
CA PHE A 491 -7.57 16.84 12.56
C PHE A 491 -6.64 17.93 13.10
N PRO A 492 -7.16 19.08 13.54
CA PRO A 492 -6.36 20.14 14.12
C PRO A 492 -5.64 19.67 15.41
N PRO A 493 -4.46 20.22 15.74
CA PRO A 493 -3.72 19.81 16.93
C PRO A 493 -4.48 20.14 18.22
N HIS A 494 -4.34 19.26 19.24
CA HIS A 494 -5.07 19.33 20.51
C HIS A 494 -4.73 20.57 21.37
N ASN A 495 -3.64 21.28 21.08
CA ASN A 495 -3.11 22.36 21.94
C ASN A 495 -3.67 23.76 21.61
N SER A 496 -4.73 23.85 20.80
CA SER A 496 -5.25 25.14 20.31
C SER A 496 -6.63 25.42 20.91
N VAL A 497 -6.69 26.45 21.78
CA VAL A 497 -7.93 26.93 22.45
C VAL A 497 -9.00 27.40 21.44
N SER A 498 -8.58 27.70 20.20
CA SER A 498 -9.44 28.05 19.05
C SER A 498 -9.42 27.02 17.91
N SER A 499 -9.11 25.73 18.20
CA SER A 499 -9.00 24.72 17.16
C SER A 499 -10.34 24.51 16.43
N SER A 500 -10.32 24.60 15.09
CA SER A 500 -11.49 24.27 14.29
C SER A 500 -11.91 22.81 14.55
N PRO A 501 -13.20 22.47 14.39
CA PRO A 501 -13.62 21.07 14.47
C PRO A 501 -12.89 20.22 13.42
N PRO A 502 -12.74 18.91 13.65
CA PRO A 502 -12.22 18.01 12.64
C PRO A 502 -13.11 18.06 11.39
N ARG A 503 -12.49 17.97 10.21
CA ARG A 503 -13.19 18.13 8.94
C ARG A 503 -12.79 17.05 7.95
N LEU A 504 -13.79 16.50 7.27
CA LEU A 504 -13.63 15.58 6.16
C LEU A 504 -14.20 16.26 4.91
N SER A 505 -13.33 16.89 4.14
CA SER A 505 -13.73 17.70 2.98
C SER A 505 -13.56 16.92 1.69
N PHE A 506 -14.56 16.92 0.82
CA PHE A 506 -14.40 16.39 -0.53
C PHE A 506 -13.38 17.23 -1.30
N VAL A 507 -12.48 16.57 -2.03
CA VAL A 507 -11.48 17.24 -2.86
C VAL A 507 -11.78 17.07 -4.34
N ARG A 508 -11.93 15.83 -4.81
CA ARG A 508 -12.17 15.53 -6.23
C ARG A 508 -12.69 14.11 -6.42
N THR A 509 -13.19 13.84 -7.62
CA THR A 509 -13.50 12.49 -8.09
C THR A 509 -12.29 11.92 -8.82
N LEU A 510 -11.94 10.66 -8.58
CA LEU A 510 -10.91 9.95 -9.33
C LEU A 510 -11.58 9.17 -10.46
N HIS A 511 -11.18 9.49 -11.68
CA HIS A 511 -11.67 8.86 -12.90
C HIS A 511 -10.62 7.89 -13.47
N GLY A 512 -11.08 6.99 -14.33
CA GLY A 512 -10.27 6.04 -15.09
C GLY A 512 -10.69 4.58 -14.88
N GLN A 513 -11.10 4.25 -13.65
CA GLN A 513 -11.39 2.87 -13.27
C GLN A 513 -12.43 2.23 -14.20
N THR A 514 -12.04 1.10 -14.78
CA THR A 514 -12.78 0.38 -15.80
C THR A 514 -13.45 -0.82 -15.13
N GLY A 515 -14.64 -0.63 -14.57
CA GLY A 515 -15.44 -1.70 -13.95
C GLY A 515 -15.54 -1.64 -12.42
N PRO A 516 -16.41 -2.46 -11.81
CA PRO A 516 -16.73 -2.37 -10.39
C PRO A 516 -15.51 -2.67 -9.53
N VAL A 517 -15.25 -1.80 -8.55
CA VAL A 517 -14.11 -1.91 -7.62
C VAL A 517 -14.40 -3.02 -6.61
N THR A 518 -13.42 -3.89 -6.37
CA THR A 518 -13.52 -4.92 -5.31
C THR A 518 -12.73 -4.54 -4.06
N THR A 519 -11.58 -3.90 -4.23
CA THR A 519 -10.72 -3.49 -3.12
C THR A 519 -9.86 -2.29 -3.49
N LEU A 520 -9.53 -1.51 -2.47
CA LEU A 520 -8.59 -0.40 -2.52
C LEU A 520 -7.41 -0.67 -1.58
N SER A 521 -6.26 -0.10 -1.92
CA SER A 521 -5.13 0.03 -1.01
C SER A 521 -4.63 1.47 -1.06
N LEU A 522 -4.33 2.05 0.11
CA LEU A 522 -3.94 3.45 0.23
C LEU A 522 -2.74 3.58 1.17
N ALA A 523 -1.66 4.19 0.68
CA ALA A 523 -0.48 4.49 1.47
C ALA A 523 0.22 5.75 0.95
N ASP A 524 0.47 6.69 1.86
CA ASP A 524 1.25 7.92 1.61
C ASP A 524 0.79 8.77 0.41
N GLY A 525 -0.52 8.94 0.27
CA GLY A 525 -1.13 9.66 -0.84
C GLY A 525 -1.01 8.97 -2.20
N ARG A 526 -0.70 7.67 -2.25
CA ARG A 526 -0.88 6.82 -3.42
C ARG A 526 -2.05 5.87 -3.17
N CYS A 527 -2.99 5.81 -4.10
CA CYS A 527 -4.09 4.86 -4.07
C CYS A 527 -3.92 3.85 -5.21
N VAL A 528 -4.16 2.58 -4.92
CA VAL A 528 -4.31 1.51 -5.91
C VAL A 528 -5.71 0.95 -5.78
N SER A 529 -6.38 0.73 -6.91
CA SER A 529 -7.65 0.00 -6.96
C SER A 529 -7.54 -1.23 -7.84
N LEU A 530 -8.31 -2.25 -7.45
CA LEU A 530 -8.54 -3.45 -8.24
C LEU A 530 -10.03 -3.57 -8.52
N SER A 531 -10.38 -3.81 -9.78
CA SER A 531 -11.75 -4.14 -10.18
C SER A 531 -11.95 -5.64 -10.37
N LEU A 532 -13.23 -6.02 -10.39
CA LEU A 532 -13.67 -7.38 -10.59
C LEU A 532 -13.20 -7.98 -11.92
N ASN A 533 -13.07 -7.15 -12.96
CA ASN A 533 -12.56 -7.55 -14.28
C ASN A 533 -11.02 -7.59 -14.37
N GLY A 534 -10.31 -7.41 -13.24
CA GLY A 534 -8.86 -7.44 -13.17
C GLY A 534 -8.17 -6.14 -13.60
N SER A 535 -8.90 -5.07 -13.93
CA SER A 535 -8.28 -3.77 -14.20
C SER A 535 -7.65 -3.18 -12.94
N ILE A 536 -6.48 -2.58 -13.10
CA ILE A 536 -5.70 -2.01 -12.00
C ILE A 536 -5.36 -0.57 -12.33
N TRP A 537 -5.74 0.33 -11.44
CA TRP A 537 -5.46 1.74 -11.54
C TRP A 537 -4.72 2.26 -10.33
N VAL A 538 -3.83 3.21 -10.56
CA VAL A 538 -3.04 3.88 -9.53
C VAL A 538 -3.22 5.39 -9.65
N TRP A 539 -3.43 6.07 -8.52
CA TRP A 539 -3.52 7.52 -8.46
C TRP A 539 -2.50 8.13 -7.49
N ASP A 540 -1.89 9.24 -7.88
CA ASP A 540 -1.23 10.18 -6.96
C ASP A 540 -2.26 11.22 -6.52
N LEU A 541 -2.64 11.16 -5.24
CA LEU A 541 -3.72 11.98 -4.68
C LEU A 541 -3.33 13.44 -4.47
N GLU A 542 -2.02 13.73 -4.32
CA GLU A 542 -1.55 15.10 -4.19
C GLU A 542 -1.52 15.77 -5.56
N ALA A 543 -0.93 15.10 -6.56
CA ALA A 543 -0.81 15.62 -7.92
C ALA A 543 -2.14 15.55 -8.70
N GLY A 544 -3.03 14.62 -8.33
CA GLY A 544 -4.27 14.36 -9.05
C GLY A 544 -4.09 13.59 -10.35
N THR A 545 -2.96 12.90 -10.52
CA THR A 545 -2.67 12.10 -11.72
C THR A 545 -3.06 10.65 -11.50
N GLY A 546 -3.67 10.02 -12.51
CA GLY A 546 -3.98 8.59 -12.53
C GLY A 546 -3.29 7.88 -13.68
N ALA A 547 -3.00 6.59 -13.51
CA ALA A 547 -2.47 5.72 -14.55
C ALA A 547 -3.04 4.32 -14.45
N GLU A 548 -3.33 3.74 -15.61
CA GLU A 548 -3.68 2.34 -15.76
C GLU A 548 -2.40 1.49 -15.70
N VAL A 549 -2.37 0.50 -14.80
CA VAL A 549 -1.27 -0.46 -14.64
C VAL A 549 -1.58 -1.76 -15.36
N ALA A 550 -2.85 -2.14 -15.39
CA ALA A 550 -3.32 -3.31 -16.12
C ALA A 550 -4.73 -3.06 -16.63
N ALA A 551 -4.95 -3.42 -17.90
CA ALA A 551 -6.26 -3.40 -18.51
C ALA A 551 -7.14 -4.54 -17.99
N ALA A 552 -8.45 -4.38 -18.19
CA ALA A 552 -9.42 -5.44 -17.92
C ALA A 552 -9.06 -6.72 -18.67
N SER A 553 -9.04 -7.85 -17.97
CA SER A 553 -8.76 -9.14 -18.58
C SER A 553 -10.04 -9.73 -19.18
N LEU A 554 -9.92 -10.18 -20.44
CA LEU A 554 -11.03 -10.78 -21.21
C LEU A 554 -11.54 -12.08 -20.56
N GLU A 555 -10.69 -12.82 -19.84
CA GLU A 555 -11.08 -14.05 -19.13
C GLU A 555 -12.11 -13.77 -18.02
N PHE A 556 -12.02 -12.60 -17.39
CA PHE A 556 -12.97 -12.23 -16.34
C PHE A 556 -14.31 -11.79 -16.91
N ILE A 557 -14.36 -11.27 -18.13
CA ILE A 557 -15.60 -10.81 -18.77
C ILE A 557 -16.55 -12.00 -19.02
N ASN A 558 -16.01 -13.14 -19.44
CA ASN A 558 -16.82 -14.35 -19.70
C ASN A 558 -17.30 -15.04 -18.41
N GLY A 559 -16.58 -14.85 -17.30
CA GLY A 559 -16.94 -15.39 -15.99
C GLY A 559 -17.90 -14.53 -15.17
N LEU A 560 -18.34 -13.37 -15.66
CA LEU A 560 -19.24 -12.45 -14.94
C LEU A 560 -20.72 -12.89 -14.95
N ALA A 561 -21.05 -14.08 -15.49
CA ALA A 561 -22.39 -14.68 -15.44
C ALA A 561 -22.70 -15.23 -14.03
N PHE A 562 -22.67 -14.34 -13.05
CA PHE A 562 -22.98 -14.61 -11.67
C PHE A 562 -24.44 -14.21 -11.41
N GLY A 563 -25.23 -15.13 -10.83
CA GLY A 563 -26.60 -14.84 -10.42
C GLY A 563 -26.67 -13.69 -9.41
N PRO A 564 -27.85 -13.10 -9.19
CA PRO A 564 -28.05 -11.94 -8.31
C PRO A 564 -27.56 -12.15 -6.86
N ASP A 565 -27.36 -13.41 -6.44
CA ASP A 565 -27.08 -13.79 -5.06
C ASP A 565 -25.63 -14.22 -4.78
N SER A 566 -24.75 -14.33 -5.78
CA SER A 566 -23.34 -14.69 -5.52
C SER A 566 -22.51 -13.47 -5.15
N GLU A 567 -21.87 -13.48 -3.99
CA GLU A 567 -20.94 -12.42 -3.60
C GLU A 567 -19.76 -12.33 -4.58
N PRO A 568 -19.43 -11.12 -5.07
CA PRO A 568 -18.30 -10.95 -5.99
C PRO A 568 -16.99 -11.34 -5.29
N VAL A 569 -16.15 -12.09 -6.00
CA VAL A 569 -14.82 -12.50 -5.50
C VAL A 569 -14.03 -11.27 -5.07
N LYS A 570 -13.72 -11.16 -3.78
CA LYS A 570 -12.96 -10.02 -3.26
C LYS A 570 -11.48 -10.32 -3.40
N GLY A 571 -10.84 -9.65 -4.36
CA GLY A 571 -9.38 -9.61 -4.43
C GLY A 571 -8.79 -8.86 -3.23
N SER A 572 -7.52 -9.11 -2.94
CA SER A 572 -6.73 -8.33 -2.00
C SER A 572 -5.59 -7.65 -2.72
N VAL A 573 -5.30 -6.41 -2.31
CA VAL A 573 -4.24 -5.58 -2.88
C VAL A 573 -3.40 -5.02 -1.74
N SER A 574 -2.09 -5.17 -1.87
CA SER A 574 -1.11 -4.53 -0.99
C SER A 574 0.06 -4.04 -1.82
N PHE A 575 0.65 -2.90 -1.47
CA PHE A 575 1.77 -2.35 -2.22
C PHE A 575 2.78 -1.64 -1.32
N ASP A 576 4.00 -1.57 -1.82
CA ASP A 576 5.11 -0.84 -1.23
C ASP A 576 5.57 0.26 -2.22
N GLU A 577 6.67 0.93 -1.90
CA GLU A 577 7.33 1.87 -2.80
C GLU A 577 7.82 1.26 -4.14
N ARG A 578 8.09 -0.06 -4.19
CA ARG A 578 8.69 -0.74 -5.36
C ARG A 578 7.79 -1.76 -6.04
N ARG A 579 6.84 -2.34 -5.31
CA ARG A 579 6.06 -3.49 -5.78
C ARG A 579 4.60 -3.37 -5.40
N LEU A 580 3.75 -3.99 -6.20
CA LEU A 580 2.32 -4.13 -6.00
C LEU A 580 2.02 -5.63 -6.03
N ILE A 581 1.37 -6.15 -4.99
CA ILE A 581 0.96 -7.55 -4.90
C ILE A 581 -0.55 -7.62 -4.89
N ILE A 582 -1.05 -8.52 -5.73
CA ILE A 582 -2.47 -8.73 -5.94
C ILE A 582 -2.75 -10.21 -5.79
N ALA A 583 -3.75 -10.52 -4.98
CA ALA A 583 -4.27 -11.87 -4.85
C ALA A 583 -5.72 -11.86 -5.32
N GLN A 584 -6.00 -12.59 -6.39
CA GLN A 584 -7.33 -12.74 -6.92
C GLN A 584 -7.56 -14.22 -7.22
N ARG A 585 -8.56 -14.83 -6.56
CA ARG A 585 -8.76 -16.28 -6.55
C ARG A 585 -7.47 -16.99 -6.10
N ASP A 586 -6.91 -17.87 -6.93
CA ASP A 586 -5.72 -18.67 -6.63
C ASP A 586 -4.39 -18.06 -7.07
N ASN A 587 -4.43 -16.99 -7.86
CA ASN A 587 -3.24 -16.40 -8.42
C ASN A 587 -2.78 -15.23 -7.56
N VAL A 588 -1.50 -15.26 -7.16
CA VAL A 588 -0.81 -14.13 -6.53
C VAL A 588 0.16 -13.55 -7.55
N VAL A 589 -0.11 -12.32 -7.97
CA VAL A 589 0.67 -11.60 -8.97
C VAL A 589 1.44 -10.48 -8.31
N ILE A 590 2.75 -10.48 -8.48
CA ILE A 590 3.66 -9.42 -8.07
C ILE A 590 3.98 -8.56 -9.29
N ARG A 591 3.75 -7.26 -9.18
CA ARG A 591 4.13 -6.26 -10.17
C ARG A 591 5.25 -5.40 -9.61
N ARG A 592 6.44 -5.42 -10.24
CA ARG A 592 7.59 -4.61 -9.80
C ARG A 592 7.75 -3.38 -10.67
N PHE A 593 8.01 -2.24 -10.04
CA PHE A 593 8.16 -0.94 -10.68
C PHE A 593 9.62 -0.49 -10.78
N ASP A 594 10.57 -1.33 -10.37
CA ASP A 594 12.01 -1.06 -10.41
C ASP A 594 12.70 -1.40 -11.73
N VAL A 595 11.89 -1.67 -12.77
CA VAL A 595 12.29 -1.85 -14.18
C VAL A 595 13.11 -0.67 -14.71
#